data_AF-A0A3L7RNT8-F1
#
_entry.id   AF-A0A3L7RNT8-F1
#
_cell.length_a   1.000
_cell.length_b   1.000
_cell.length_c   1.000
_cell.angle_alpha   90.00
_cell.angle_beta   90.00
_cell.angle_gamma   90.00
#
_symmetry.space_group_name_H-M   'P 1'
#
loop_
_entity.id
_entity.type
_entity.pdbx_description
1 polymer ?
#
loop_
_entity_poly.entity_id
_entity_poly.type
_entity_poly.pdbx_seq_one_letter_code
_entity_poly.pdbx_strand_id
1 'polypeptide(L)'
;MSLCLAWQVEAVVAQTPAPMAPVAPPRTLWSWLGVPQYPAYSASSRLGNSFNSSGNYPGAEATPRLLPITAPQNLQSQNPAIKAAAEIKMENDMAAQKIKAIKYLGTVGCGPCAEGAAEALLAALDDCTEAVRYEAVKAILKTASCQADRCAKRRVRSLKTCHEAFEDAKAAHLNRFAMFKKRLHGKAPPNGETAKSKRRGYGDDCLPPDCDRNACGCGEHGCCNSDTLNKLSSIVYERDDRGCYKEPSARVRAMALEAMRACNPNPRPAGPEEVPAGPVMEEIPAGPLDEKETAPDTRKETAPDALRSPRKESLPPKEPLSTSETSRWESVLETTSATTVSTPLGNPSASSIRNPLRDPSATVRGQLR
;
A
#
# COMPACT_ATOMS: atom_id res chain seq x y z
N MET A 1 29.23 33.62 24.27
CA MET A 1 28.15 34.52 23.78
C MET A 1 27.73 34.02 22.41
N SER A 2 26.74 33.13 22.38
CA SER A 2 26.28 32.46 21.16
C SER A 2 24.98 33.13 20.73
N LEU A 3 24.99 33.73 19.54
CA LEU A 3 23.85 34.45 18.96
C LEU A 3 22.86 33.44 18.37
N CYS A 4 21.69 33.30 18.99
CA CYS A 4 20.54 32.62 18.41
C CYS A 4 19.94 33.49 17.30
N LEU A 5 20.12 33.07 16.05
CA LEU A 5 19.40 33.62 14.90
C LEU A 5 17.99 33.03 14.88
N ALA A 6 17.01 33.84 15.28
CA ALA A 6 15.59 33.53 15.11
C ALA A 6 15.22 33.68 13.63
N TRP A 7 14.81 32.58 12.99
CA TRP A 7 14.20 32.59 11.67
C TRP A 7 12.70 32.82 11.81
N GLN A 8 12.21 33.92 11.25
CA GLN A 8 10.78 34.21 11.09
C GLN A 8 10.24 33.45 9.89
N VAL A 9 9.28 32.55 10.15
CA VAL A 9 8.50 31.86 9.12
C VAL A 9 7.24 32.68 8.91
N GLU A 10 7.13 33.37 7.78
CA GLU A 10 5.92 34.08 7.38
C GLU A 10 4.84 33.06 6.97
N ALA A 11 3.76 33.02 7.76
CA ALA A 11 2.63 32.15 7.50
C ALA A 11 1.84 32.65 6.28
N VAL A 12 1.92 31.91 5.17
CA VAL A 12 1.05 32.09 4.00
C VAL A 12 -0.34 31.55 4.35
N VAL A 13 -1.28 32.47 4.61
CA VAL A 13 -2.70 32.13 4.81
C VAL A 13 -3.31 31.76 3.46
N ALA A 14 -3.48 30.46 3.22
CA ALA A 14 -4.21 29.95 2.06
C ALA A 14 -5.70 30.32 2.15
N GLN A 15 -6.19 31.10 1.19
CA GLN A 15 -7.60 31.39 1.02
C GLN A 15 -8.37 30.13 0.61
N THR A 16 -9.18 29.60 1.53
CA THR A 16 -10.12 28.52 1.25
C THR A 16 -11.17 28.97 0.22
N PRO A 17 -11.35 28.23 -0.90
CA PRO A 17 -12.39 28.55 -1.87
C PRO A 17 -13.78 28.40 -1.24
N ALA A 18 -14.69 29.31 -1.60
CA ALA A 18 -16.07 29.32 -1.10
C ALA A 18 -16.79 27.99 -1.41
N PRO A 19 -17.60 27.47 -0.47
CA PRO A 19 -18.35 26.23 -0.67
C PRO A 19 -19.36 26.40 -1.81
N MET A 20 -19.31 25.53 -2.81
CA MET A 20 -20.29 25.50 -3.88
C MET A 20 -21.67 25.14 -3.30
N ALA A 21 -22.72 25.83 -3.76
CA ALA A 21 -24.10 25.57 -3.36
C ALA A 21 -24.48 24.10 -3.66
N PRO A 22 -25.24 23.44 -2.77
CA PRO A 22 -25.61 22.03 -2.92
C PRO A 22 -26.48 21.85 -4.18
N VAL A 23 -26.00 21.01 -5.10
CA VAL A 23 -26.76 20.58 -6.28
C VAL A 23 -27.98 19.79 -5.82
N ALA A 24 -29.17 20.21 -6.25
CA ALA A 24 -30.41 19.52 -5.89
C ALA A 24 -30.37 18.05 -6.36
N PRO A 25 -30.77 17.07 -5.51
CA PRO A 25 -30.69 15.67 -5.87
C PRO A 25 -31.60 15.35 -7.06
N PRO A 26 -31.18 14.47 -7.98
CA PRO A 26 -31.99 14.06 -9.12
C PRO A 26 -33.29 13.38 -8.63
N ARG A 27 -34.42 13.77 -9.22
CA ARG A 27 -35.73 13.18 -8.89
C ARG A 27 -35.75 11.72 -9.32
N THR A 28 -35.94 10.80 -8.38
CA THR A 28 -36.07 9.36 -8.68
C THR A 28 -37.48 9.06 -9.21
N LEU A 29 -37.63 8.00 -10.01
CA LEU A 29 -38.93 7.53 -10.50
C LEU A 29 -39.95 7.32 -9.36
N TRP A 30 -39.48 6.90 -8.20
CA TRP A 30 -40.31 6.70 -7.02
C TRP A 30 -40.76 8.02 -6.37
N SER A 31 -39.88 9.04 -6.36
CA SER A 31 -40.26 10.42 -6.03
C SER A 31 -41.30 10.97 -7.00
N TRP A 32 -41.22 10.61 -8.28
CA TRP A 32 -42.19 11.01 -9.29
C TRP A 32 -43.55 10.33 -9.09
N LEU A 33 -43.58 9.07 -8.67
CA LEU A 33 -44.80 8.31 -8.35
C LEU A 33 -45.43 8.66 -6.98
N GLY A 34 -44.87 9.61 -6.24
CA GLY A 34 -45.35 9.94 -4.89
C GLY A 34 -45.17 8.81 -3.88
N VAL A 35 -44.35 7.80 -4.18
CA VAL A 35 -44.03 6.72 -3.25
C VAL A 35 -42.87 7.21 -2.37
N PRO A 36 -43.11 7.48 -1.07
CA PRO A 36 -42.11 8.06 -0.23
C PRO A 36 -40.95 7.07 -0.02
N GLN A 37 -39.79 7.37 -0.62
CA GLN A 37 -38.57 6.58 -0.47
C GLN A 37 -37.85 6.88 0.86
N TYR A 38 -38.51 6.70 2.00
CA TYR A 38 -37.81 6.79 3.27
C TYR A 38 -37.04 5.48 3.53
N PRO A 39 -35.69 5.48 3.52
CA PRO A 39 -34.89 4.26 3.66
C PRO A 39 -34.93 3.61 5.06
N ALA A 40 -35.78 4.09 5.98
CA ALA A 40 -35.82 3.64 7.38
C ALA A 40 -37.12 2.94 7.81
N TYR A 41 -38.17 2.90 6.97
CA TYR A 41 -39.44 2.25 7.32
C TYR A 41 -39.41 0.75 6.99
N SER A 42 -38.66 -0.05 7.76
CA SER A 42 -38.86 -1.51 7.70
C SER A 42 -40.25 -1.85 8.24
N ALA A 43 -40.92 -2.80 7.58
CA ALA A 43 -42.26 -3.26 7.94
C ALA A 43 -42.42 -3.65 9.42
N SER A 44 -41.33 -4.06 10.09
CA SER A 44 -41.29 -4.37 11.51
C SER A 44 -41.63 -3.18 12.44
N SER A 45 -41.27 -1.94 12.08
CA SER A 45 -41.64 -0.78 12.89
C SER A 45 -43.10 -0.35 12.73
N ARG A 46 -43.74 -0.69 11.60
CA ARG A 46 -45.18 -0.42 11.42
C ARG A 46 -46.05 -1.40 12.21
N LEU A 47 -45.66 -2.68 12.26
CA LEU A 47 -46.38 -3.68 13.03
C LEU A 47 -46.28 -3.37 14.54
N GLY A 48 -45.07 -3.14 15.07
CA GLY A 48 -44.88 -2.82 16.49
C GLY A 48 -45.65 -1.59 16.97
N ASN A 49 -45.60 -0.48 16.21
CA ASN A 49 -46.31 0.75 16.60
C ASN A 49 -47.83 0.64 16.45
N SER A 50 -48.35 -0.27 15.62
CA SER A 50 -49.78 -0.47 15.46
C SER A 50 -50.41 -1.28 16.60
N PHE A 51 -49.67 -2.22 17.20
CA PHE A 51 -50.17 -3.06 18.29
C PHE A 51 -50.16 -2.38 19.67
N ASN A 52 -49.35 -1.34 19.85
CA ASN A 52 -49.33 -0.53 21.07
C ASN A 52 -49.65 0.96 20.80
N SER A 53 -50.48 1.25 19.80
CA SER A 53 -50.84 2.64 19.47
C SER A 53 -51.59 3.37 20.60
N SER A 54 -52.21 2.62 21.52
CA SER A 54 -52.92 3.15 22.69
C SER A 54 -52.08 3.21 23.96
N GLY A 55 -50.81 2.79 23.92
CA GLY A 55 -49.90 2.81 25.09
C GLY A 55 -50.28 1.86 26.22
N ASN A 56 -51.23 0.93 26.01
CA ASN A 56 -51.74 0.05 27.08
C ASN A 56 -50.87 -1.20 27.30
N TYR A 57 -49.86 -1.45 26.47
CA TYR A 57 -48.97 -2.59 26.56
C TYR A 57 -47.51 -2.12 26.67
N PRO A 58 -47.06 -1.66 27.85
CA PRO A 58 -45.70 -1.13 28.03
C PRO A 58 -44.59 -2.14 27.67
N GLY A 59 -44.86 -3.45 27.79
CA GLY A 59 -43.92 -4.50 27.36
C GLY A 59 -43.87 -4.75 25.85
N ALA A 60 -44.76 -4.12 25.06
CA ALA A 60 -44.83 -4.23 23.61
C ALA A 60 -44.31 -2.97 22.88
N GLU A 61 -43.70 -2.04 23.61
CA GLU A 61 -43.01 -0.90 23.00
C GLU A 61 -41.83 -1.38 22.14
N ALA A 62 -41.70 -0.80 20.96
CA ALA A 62 -40.58 -1.10 20.09
C ALA A 62 -39.28 -0.65 20.78
N THR A 63 -38.42 -1.62 21.12
CA THR A 63 -37.10 -1.29 21.62
C THR A 63 -36.37 -0.43 20.58
N PRO A 64 -35.67 0.63 21.01
CA PRO A 64 -34.91 1.46 20.09
C PRO A 64 -33.91 0.58 19.34
N ARG A 65 -33.84 0.75 18.02
CA ARG A 65 -32.93 -0.04 17.20
C ARG A 65 -31.51 0.19 17.68
N LEU A 66 -30.76 -0.90 17.86
CA LEU A 66 -29.33 -0.82 18.11
C LEU A 66 -28.67 -0.07 16.96
N LEU A 67 -27.95 0.99 17.28
CA LEU A 67 -27.20 1.76 16.30
C LEU A 67 -26.04 0.90 15.77
N PRO A 68 -25.67 1.01 14.48
CA PRO A 68 -24.49 0.34 13.97
C PRO A 68 -23.27 0.84 14.73
N ILE A 69 -22.30 -0.04 15.01
CA ILE A 69 -21.12 0.27 15.83
C ILE A 69 -20.36 1.50 15.28
N THR A 70 -20.34 1.72 13.96
CA THR A 70 -19.70 2.88 13.31
C THR A 70 -20.52 4.17 13.30
N ALA A 71 -21.69 4.21 13.94
CA ALA A 71 -22.47 5.44 14.07
C ALA A 71 -21.67 6.49 14.88
N PRO A 72 -21.62 7.77 14.45
CA PRO A 72 -20.87 8.81 15.15
C PRO A 72 -21.34 9.02 16.60
N GLN A 73 -22.58 8.67 16.90
CA GLN A 73 -23.13 8.70 18.26
C GLN A 73 -22.39 7.73 19.20
N ASN A 74 -21.88 6.61 18.71
CA ASN A 74 -21.16 5.63 19.53
C ASN A 74 -19.76 6.11 19.93
N LEU A 75 -19.13 6.95 19.11
CA LEU A 75 -17.87 7.63 19.46
C LEU A 75 -18.04 8.60 20.65
N GLN A 76 -19.23 9.17 20.78
CA GLN A 76 -19.60 10.09 21.85
C GLN A 76 -20.23 9.37 23.05
N SER A 77 -20.32 8.05 23.02
CA SER A 77 -20.92 7.29 24.12
C SER A 77 -20.07 7.41 25.38
N GLN A 78 -20.74 7.53 26.54
CA GLN A 78 -20.06 7.57 27.84
C GLN A 78 -19.48 6.21 28.26
N ASN A 79 -19.94 5.12 27.63
CA ASN A 79 -19.45 3.79 27.92
C ASN A 79 -18.11 3.56 27.18
N PRO A 80 -17.00 3.33 27.91
CA PRO A 80 -15.69 3.18 27.30
C PRO A 80 -15.61 1.99 26.33
N ALA A 81 -16.36 0.91 26.57
CA ALA A 81 -16.35 -0.26 25.70
C ALA A 81 -17.02 0.00 24.34
N ILE A 82 -18.12 0.76 24.31
CA ILE A 82 -18.84 1.10 23.07
C ILE A 82 -17.99 2.08 22.25
N LYS A 83 -17.40 3.09 22.90
CA LYS A 83 -16.49 4.04 22.25
C LYS A 83 -15.28 3.33 21.63
N ALA A 84 -14.60 2.47 22.39
CA ALA A 84 -13.44 1.72 21.89
C ALA A 84 -13.83 0.78 20.73
N ALA A 85 -14.96 0.08 20.83
CA ALA A 85 -15.45 -0.79 19.75
C ALA A 85 -15.79 0.02 18.48
N ALA A 86 -16.38 1.21 18.63
CA ALA A 86 -16.66 2.11 17.52
C ALA A 86 -15.38 2.60 16.83
N GLU A 87 -14.39 3.02 17.61
CA GLU A 87 -13.08 3.46 17.11
C GLU A 87 -12.36 2.33 16.36
N ILE A 88 -12.25 1.14 16.96
CA ILE A 88 -11.62 -0.03 16.34
C ILE A 88 -12.35 -0.44 15.06
N LYS A 89 -13.68 -0.42 15.07
CA LYS A 89 -14.45 -0.78 13.88
C LYS A 89 -14.26 0.24 12.77
N MET A 90 -14.26 1.54 13.09
CA MET A 90 -13.99 2.58 12.10
C MET A 90 -12.59 2.40 11.49
N GLU A 91 -11.59 2.07 12.30
CA GLU A 91 -10.25 1.80 11.79
C GLU A 91 -10.19 0.56 10.89
N ASN A 92 -10.85 -0.53 11.29
CA ASN A 92 -10.95 -1.76 10.50
C ASN A 92 -11.72 -1.54 9.18
N ASP A 93 -12.81 -0.77 9.20
CA ASP A 93 -13.58 -0.45 7.99
C ASP A 93 -12.76 0.43 7.02
N MET A 94 -11.82 1.23 7.54
CA MET A 94 -10.85 1.98 6.73
C MET A 94 -9.73 1.12 6.16
N ALA A 95 -9.55 -0.14 6.58
CA ALA A 95 -8.48 -1.01 6.10
C ALA A 95 -8.51 -1.20 4.58
N ALA A 96 -9.69 -1.32 3.97
CA ALA A 96 -9.81 -1.43 2.51
C ALA A 96 -9.29 -0.17 1.78
N GLN A 97 -9.54 1.01 2.34
CA GLN A 97 -9.05 2.27 1.80
C GLN A 97 -7.53 2.41 2.02
N LYS A 98 -7.04 2.04 3.21
CA LYS A 98 -5.60 1.99 3.52
C LYS A 98 -4.86 1.08 2.54
N ILE A 99 -5.36 -0.14 2.29
CA ILE A 99 -4.78 -1.08 1.32
C ILE A 99 -4.74 -0.48 -0.09
N LYS A 100 -5.83 0.17 -0.54
CA LYS A 100 -5.86 0.80 -1.86
C LYS A 100 -4.82 1.93 -1.98
N ALA A 101 -4.69 2.75 -0.94
CA ALA A 101 -3.68 3.82 -0.88
C ALA A 101 -2.26 3.24 -0.90
N ILE A 102 -1.98 2.22 -0.09
CA ILE A 102 -0.68 1.54 -0.02
C ILE A 102 -0.29 0.92 -1.37
N LYS A 103 -1.24 0.25 -2.04
CA LYS A 103 -1.02 -0.30 -3.39
C LYS A 103 -0.63 0.80 -4.38
N TYR A 104 -1.28 1.95 -4.31
CA TYR A 104 -0.93 3.11 -5.14
C TYR A 104 0.46 3.65 -4.80
N LEU A 105 0.79 3.85 -3.51
CA LEU A 105 2.13 4.27 -3.07
C LEU A 105 3.21 3.31 -3.58
N GLY A 106 2.98 1.99 -3.53
CA GLY A 106 3.88 0.99 -4.08
C GLY A 106 4.05 1.05 -5.62
N THR A 107 3.14 1.71 -6.34
CA THR A 107 3.30 1.98 -7.78
C THR A 107 4.07 3.26 -8.08
N VAL A 108 3.88 4.29 -7.24
CA VAL A 108 4.55 5.59 -7.37
C VAL A 108 6.02 5.47 -6.96
N GLY A 109 6.30 4.72 -5.90
CA GLY A 109 7.64 4.60 -5.30
C GLY A 109 7.97 5.72 -4.32
N CYS A 110 9.18 5.68 -3.77
CA CYS A 110 9.68 6.66 -2.79
C CYS A 110 10.66 7.68 -3.42
N GLY A 111 10.41 8.08 -4.67
CA GLY A 111 11.22 9.08 -5.36
C GLY A 111 10.92 10.53 -4.92
N PRO A 112 11.68 11.52 -5.41
CA PRO A 112 11.50 12.94 -5.06
C PRO A 112 10.13 13.52 -5.43
N CYS A 113 9.39 12.88 -6.34
CA CYS A 113 8.03 13.30 -6.70
C CYS A 113 6.95 12.81 -5.71
N ALA A 114 7.33 11.99 -4.73
CA ALA A 114 6.44 11.37 -3.75
C ALA A 114 7.08 11.41 -2.36
N GLU A 115 7.47 12.61 -1.94
CA GLU A 115 7.91 12.90 -0.57
C GLU A 115 6.82 12.44 0.41
N GLY A 116 7.21 11.79 1.50
CA GLY A 116 6.27 11.23 2.48
C GLY A 116 5.82 9.80 2.18
N ALA A 117 6.08 9.24 0.97
CA ALA A 117 5.65 7.88 0.64
C ALA A 117 6.35 6.81 1.49
N ALA A 118 7.64 7.01 1.82
CA ALA A 118 8.39 6.09 2.66
C ALA A 118 7.85 6.08 4.09
N GLU A 119 7.61 7.26 4.65
CA GLU A 119 7.06 7.48 5.98
C GLU A 119 5.64 6.92 6.09
N ALA A 120 4.81 7.11 5.06
CA ALA A 120 3.46 6.55 5.00
C ALA A 120 3.47 5.01 4.96
N LEU A 121 4.39 4.41 4.20
CA LEU A 121 4.56 2.95 4.17
C LEU A 121 5.09 2.42 5.50
N LEU A 122 6.03 3.11 6.14
CA LEU A 122 6.53 2.78 7.47
C LEU A 122 5.42 2.84 8.53
N ALA A 123 4.58 3.87 8.51
CA ALA A 123 3.42 3.97 9.39
C ALA A 123 2.41 2.83 9.15
N ALA A 124 2.22 2.42 7.89
CA ALA A 124 1.35 1.30 7.55
C ALA A 124 1.87 -0.07 8.02
N LEU A 125 3.18 -0.21 8.28
CA LEU A 125 3.75 -1.41 8.91
C LEU A 125 3.34 -1.55 10.39
N ASP A 126 2.89 -0.47 11.03
CA ASP A 126 2.41 -0.46 12.41
C ASP A 126 0.87 -0.53 12.52
N ASP A 127 0.17 -0.76 11.42
CA ASP A 127 -1.29 -0.85 11.42
C ASP A 127 -1.79 -2.06 12.23
N CYS A 128 -2.88 -1.91 12.96
CA CYS A 128 -3.48 -3.01 13.73
C CYS A 128 -3.93 -4.18 12.82
N THR A 129 -4.32 -3.89 11.58
CA THR A 129 -4.84 -4.87 10.63
C THR A 129 -3.71 -5.58 9.88
N GLU A 130 -3.64 -6.91 10.01
CA GLU A 130 -2.63 -7.73 9.33
C GLU A 130 -2.61 -7.51 7.80
N ALA A 131 -3.79 -7.40 7.17
CA ALA A 131 -3.90 -7.20 5.73
C ALA A 131 -3.25 -5.88 5.27
N VAL A 132 -3.34 -4.82 6.08
CA VAL A 132 -2.72 -3.52 5.80
C VAL A 132 -1.19 -3.65 5.93
N ARG A 133 -0.70 -4.24 7.03
CA ARG A 133 0.74 -4.49 7.23
C ARG A 133 1.35 -5.33 6.12
N TYR A 134 0.69 -6.43 5.74
CA TYR A 134 1.15 -7.31 4.66
C TYR A 134 1.25 -6.57 3.31
N GLU A 135 0.24 -5.78 2.95
CA GLU A 135 0.26 -5.00 1.72
C GLU A 135 1.32 -3.88 1.76
N ALA A 136 1.60 -3.31 2.93
CA ALA A 136 2.70 -2.35 3.12
C ALA A 136 4.06 -3.00 2.84
N VAL A 137 4.34 -4.17 3.43
CA VAL A 137 5.58 -4.92 3.13
C VAL A 137 5.66 -5.27 1.65
N LYS A 138 4.56 -5.73 1.04
CA LYS A 138 4.50 -6.06 -0.39
C LYS A 138 4.77 -4.85 -1.28
N ALA A 139 4.28 -3.67 -0.90
CA ALA A 139 4.59 -2.41 -1.58
C ALA A 139 6.08 -2.05 -1.47
N ILE A 140 6.69 -2.22 -0.30
CA ILE A 140 8.13 -2.03 -0.10
C ILE A 140 8.94 -3.01 -0.96
N LEU A 141 8.61 -4.30 -0.94
CA LEU A 141 9.25 -5.32 -1.79
C LEU A 141 9.16 -4.94 -3.28
N LYS A 142 7.98 -4.49 -3.73
CA LYS A 142 7.78 -4.08 -5.12
C LYS A 142 8.66 -2.89 -5.49
N THR A 143 8.77 -1.90 -4.63
CA THR A 143 9.62 -0.72 -4.88
C THR A 143 11.11 -1.06 -4.82
N ALA A 144 11.51 -1.99 -3.97
CA ALA A 144 12.88 -2.54 -3.92
C ALA A 144 13.23 -3.29 -5.22
N SER A 145 12.36 -4.20 -5.67
CA SER A 145 12.59 -5.01 -6.88
C SER A 145 12.60 -4.19 -8.18
N CYS A 146 11.89 -3.06 -8.21
CA CYS A 146 11.92 -2.14 -9.36
C CYS A 146 13.32 -1.59 -9.64
N GLN A 147 14.18 -1.45 -8.62
CA GLN A 147 15.57 -1.07 -8.82
C GLN A 147 16.34 -2.17 -9.56
N ALA A 148 16.16 -3.44 -9.19
CA ALA A 148 16.86 -4.56 -9.80
C ALA A 148 16.46 -4.77 -11.27
N ASP A 149 15.16 -4.80 -11.56
CA ASP A 149 14.67 -5.21 -12.88
C ASP A 149 14.78 -4.13 -13.97
N ARG A 150 14.48 -2.86 -13.66
CA ARG A 150 14.56 -1.79 -14.66
C ARG A 150 16.01 -1.39 -14.92
N CYS A 151 16.88 -1.40 -13.90
CA CYS A 151 18.32 -1.25 -14.11
C CYS A 151 18.91 -2.46 -14.84
N ALA A 152 18.53 -3.70 -14.50
CA ALA A 152 19.03 -4.88 -15.21
C ALA A 152 18.59 -4.89 -16.68
N LYS A 153 17.31 -4.62 -16.98
CA LYS A 153 16.82 -4.58 -18.37
C LYS A 153 17.42 -3.43 -19.18
N ARG A 154 17.65 -2.25 -18.58
CA ARG A 154 18.38 -1.16 -19.26
C ARG A 154 19.87 -1.44 -19.40
N ARG A 155 20.52 -2.08 -18.43
CA ARG A 155 21.93 -2.51 -18.51
C ARG A 155 22.13 -3.56 -19.58
N VAL A 156 21.23 -4.54 -19.69
CA VAL A 156 21.27 -5.54 -20.76
C VAL A 156 20.97 -4.92 -22.13
N ARG A 157 20.04 -3.96 -22.22
CA ARG A 157 19.83 -3.19 -23.45
C ARG A 157 21.07 -2.38 -23.81
N SER A 158 21.64 -1.62 -22.87
CA SER A 158 22.88 -0.85 -23.05
C SER A 158 24.07 -1.72 -23.48
N LEU A 159 24.23 -2.91 -22.89
CA LEU A 159 25.33 -3.82 -23.22
C LEU A 159 25.12 -4.53 -24.57
N LYS A 160 23.90 -4.92 -24.92
CA LYS A 160 23.60 -5.48 -26.24
C LYS A 160 23.66 -4.41 -27.34
N THR A 161 23.24 -3.18 -27.06
CA THR A 161 23.24 -2.10 -28.03
C THR A 161 24.64 -1.62 -28.40
N CYS A 162 25.66 -1.72 -27.55
CA CYS A 162 26.99 -1.24 -27.96
C CYS A 162 27.63 -2.13 -29.02
N HIS A 163 27.55 -3.46 -28.87
CA HIS A 163 28.10 -4.37 -29.87
C HIS A 163 27.22 -4.44 -31.14
N GLU A 164 25.91 -4.52 -30.98
CA GLU A 164 24.97 -4.50 -32.11
C GLU A 164 25.00 -3.15 -32.85
N ALA A 165 25.06 -2.00 -32.15
CA ALA A 165 25.24 -0.70 -32.80
C ALA A 165 26.61 -0.56 -33.44
N PHE A 166 27.66 -1.19 -32.91
CA PHE A 166 28.97 -1.24 -33.57
C PHE A 166 28.91 -2.03 -34.89
N GLU A 167 28.28 -3.20 -34.90
CA GLU A 167 28.11 -3.99 -36.12
C GLU A 167 27.18 -3.30 -37.13
N ASP A 168 26.10 -2.64 -36.68
CA ASP A 168 25.23 -1.82 -37.54
C ASP A 168 25.97 -0.61 -38.11
N ALA A 169 26.80 0.07 -37.32
CA ALA A 169 27.63 1.19 -37.78
C ALA A 169 28.67 0.73 -38.81
N LYS A 170 29.29 -0.43 -38.59
CA LYS A 170 30.22 -1.06 -39.54
C LYS A 170 29.52 -1.44 -40.84
N ALA A 171 28.34 -2.04 -40.78
CA ALA A 171 27.53 -2.35 -41.96
C ALA A 171 27.11 -1.09 -42.72
N ALA A 172 26.71 -0.03 -42.02
CA ALA A 172 26.39 1.26 -42.62
C ALA A 172 27.62 1.90 -43.30
N HIS A 173 28.81 1.78 -42.71
CA HIS A 173 30.05 2.29 -43.28
C HIS A 173 30.44 1.53 -44.55
N LEU A 174 30.34 0.20 -44.55
CA LEU A 174 30.58 -0.64 -45.72
C LEU A 174 29.60 -0.31 -46.87
N ASN A 175 28.32 -0.11 -46.56
CA ASN A 175 27.32 0.30 -47.54
C ASN A 175 27.60 1.69 -48.13
N ARG A 176 28.02 2.68 -47.31
CA ARG A 176 28.45 3.99 -47.79
C ARG A 176 29.66 3.89 -48.71
N PHE A 177 30.65 3.06 -48.34
CA PHE A 177 31.83 2.84 -49.15
C PHE A 177 31.50 2.19 -50.50
N ALA A 178 30.59 1.20 -50.50
CA ALA A 178 30.09 0.58 -51.73
C ALA A 178 29.38 1.59 -52.64
N MET A 179 28.56 2.48 -52.08
CA MET A 179 27.89 3.56 -52.83
C MET A 179 28.89 4.58 -53.39
N PHE A 180 29.93 4.94 -52.62
CA PHE A 180 31.00 5.83 -53.07
C PHE A 180 31.77 5.23 -54.24
N LYS A 181 32.13 3.94 -54.17
CA LYS A 181 32.80 3.22 -55.27
C LYS A 181 31.96 3.21 -56.55
N LYS A 182 30.64 3.01 -56.46
CA LYS A 182 29.73 3.09 -57.62
C LYS A 182 29.71 4.47 -58.27
N ARG A 183 29.83 5.56 -57.50
CA ARG A 183 29.93 6.93 -58.03
C ARG A 183 31.22 7.17 -58.80
N LEU A 184 32.37 6.69 -58.30
CA LEU A 184 33.65 6.85 -58.98
C LEU A 184 33.69 6.18 -60.36
N HIS A 185 32.95 5.08 -60.55
CA HIS A 185 32.87 4.39 -61.83
C HIS A 185 31.81 4.96 -62.79
N GLY A 186 31.25 6.15 -62.53
CA GLY A 186 30.31 6.82 -63.46
C GLY A 186 28.96 6.14 -63.64
N LYS A 187 28.64 5.12 -62.82
CA LYS A 187 27.38 4.36 -62.88
C LYS A 187 26.28 4.90 -61.96
N ALA A 188 26.46 6.08 -61.38
CA ALA A 188 25.47 6.67 -60.49
C ALA A 188 24.55 7.61 -61.27
N PRO A 189 23.22 7.51 -61.12
CA PRO A 189 22.28 8.40 -61.80
C PRO A 189 22.51 9.86 -61.39
N PRO A 190 22.37 10.83 -62.32
CA PRO A 190 22.48 12.25 -62.01
C PRO A 190 21.39 12.66 -61.02
N ASN A 191 21.81 13.29 -59.92
CA ASN A 191 21.00 13.61 -58.76
C ASN A 191 19.87 14.61 -59.12
N GLY A 192 18.61 14.21 -58.95
CA GLY A 192 17.44 15.10 -59.04
C GLY A 192 16.83 15.49 -57.69
N GLU A 193 17.05 14.71 -56.63
CA GLU A 193 16.43 14.98 -55.34
C GLU A 193 17.47 14.91 -54.23
N THR A 194 17.76 16.08 -53.65
CA THR A 194 18.50 16.23 -52.41
C THR A 194 17.69 15.56 -51.30
N ALA A 195 17.89 14.25 -51.13
CA ALA A 195 17.41 13.51 -49.98
C ALA A 195 17.89 14.27 -48.74
N LYS A 196 16.94 14.97 -48.08
CA LYS A 196 17.15 15.66 -46.82
C LYS A 196 17.66 14.61 -45.85
N SER A 197 18.99 14.49 -45.79
CA SER A 197 19.74 13.69 -44.84
C SER A 197 19.38 14.26 -43.47
N LYS A 198 18.31 13.74 -42.88
CA LYS A 198 18.07 13.81 -41.44
C LYS A 198 19.30 13.14 -40.85
N ARG A 199 20.32 13.93 -40.53
CA ARG A 199 21.39 13.53 -39.62
C ARG A 199 20.67 13.18 -38.33
N ARG A 200 20.22 11.93 -38.18
CA ARG A 200 20.04 11.36 -36.85
C ARG A 200 21.44 11.37 -36.28
N GLY A 201 21.72 12.37 -35.45
CA GLY A 201 23.01 12.51 -34.80
C GLY A 201 23.28 11.23 -34.04
N TYR A 202 24.14 10.38 -34.61
CA TYR A 202 24.75 9.23 -33.94
C TYR A 202 25.89 9.79 -33.06
N GLY A 203 25.54 10.77 -32.22
CA GLY A 203 26.48 11.63 -31.50
C GLY A 203 26.65 11.23 -30.05
N ASP A 204 25.56 10.92 -29.35
CA ASP A 204 25.61 10.75 -27.89
C ASP A 204 24.83 9.54 -27.35
N ASP A 205 24.21 8.72 -28.21
CA ASP A 205 23.39 7.57 -27.77
C ASP A 205 24.21 6.37 -27.21
N CYS A 206 25.55 6.48 -27.19
CA CYS A 206 26.46 5.48 -26.61
C CYS A 206 27.17 5.95 -25.35
N LEU A 207 27.06 7.24 -25.00
CA LEU A 207 27.19 7.58 -23.59
C LEU A 207 25.92 7.02 -22.94
N PRO A 208 26.02 6.24 -21.85
CA PRO A 208 24.83 5.84 -21.12
C PRO A 208 24.05 7.14 -20.94
N PRO A 209 22.78 7.25 -21.41
CA PRO A 209 22.01 8.44 -21.11
C PRO A 209 22.14 8.55 -19.61
N ASP A 210 22.78 9.62 -19.14
CA ASP A 210 22.81 9.94 -17.73
C ASP A 210 21.39 9.71 -17.32
N CYS A 211 21.23 8.70 -16.47
CA CYS A 211 19.93 8.40 -15.94
C CYS A 211 19.67 9.68 -15.19
N ASP A 212 18.89 10.60 -15.78
CA ASP A 212 18.28 11.67 -15.06
C ASP A 212 17.65 10.93 -13.89
N ARG A 213 18.28 11.05 -12.72
CA ARG A 213 18.01 10.28 -11.50
C ARG A 213 16.54 10.37 -11.08
N ASN A 214 15.78 11.21 -11.78
CA ASN A 214 14.43 11.64 -11.56
C ASN A 214 13.42 11.07 -12.59
N ALA A 215 13.84 10.48 -13.72
CA ALA A 215 12.91 10.12 -14.81
C ALA A 215 12.23 8.75 -14.66
N CYS A 216 12.79 7.86 -13.85
CA CYS A 216 12.04 6.74 -13.27
C CYS A 216 11.83 7.12 -11.81
N GLY A 217 10.59 7.23 -11.32
CA GLY A 217 10.27 7.52 -9.91
C GLY A 217 10.80 6.51 -8.88
N CYS A 218 11.70 5.63 -9.29
CA CYS A 218 12.57 4.85 -8.43
C CYS A 218 13.81 5.71 -8.17
N GLY A 219 13.79 6.49 -7.08
CA GLY A 219 14.98 7.20 -6.63
C GLY A 219 16.20 6.28 -6.49
N GLU A 220 17.37 6.89 -6.39
CA GLU A 220 18.69 6.21 -6.23
C GLU A 220 18.68 5.18 -5.09
N HIS A 221 17.79 5.37 -4.13
CA HIS A 221 17.37 4.39 -3.13
C HIS A 221 15.86 4.22 -3.30
N GLY A 222 15.36 2.99 -3.43
CA GLY A 222 13.92 2.73 -3.46
C GLY A 222 13.30 3.15 -2.12
N CYS A 223 12.19 2.52 -1.71
CA CYS A 223 11.75 2.66 -0.32
C CYS A 223 12.68 1.92 0.68
N CYS A 224 13.96 1.74 0.36
CA CYS A 224 14.97 1.00 1.10
C CYS A 224 15.92 1.95 1.83
N ASN A 225 15.37 2.81 2.69
CA ASN A 225 16.16 3.60 3.64
C ASN A 225 16.55 2.75 4.86
N SER A 226 17.48 3.25 5.68
CA SER A 226 17.90 2.60 6.93
C SER A 226 16.71 2.29 7.83
N ASP A 227 15.74 3.21 7.91
CA ASP A 227 14.59 3.09 8.81
C ASP A 227 13.66 1.96 8.37
N THR A 228 13.43 1.81 7.06
CA THR A 228 12.68 0.67 6.52
C THR A 228 13.39 -0.65 6.76
N LEU A 229 14.71 -0.70 6.58
CA LEU A 229 15.48 -1.92 6.87
C LEU A 229 15.44 -2.28 8.36
N ASN A 230 15.57 -1.30 9.25
CA ASN A 230 15.47 -1.49 10.69
C ASN A 230 14.08 -1.99 11.08
N LYS A 231 13.01 -1.38 10.52
CA LYS A 231 11.63 -1.80 10.77
C LYS A 231 11.32 -3.20 10.23
N LEU A 232 11.83 -3.55 9.04
CA LEU A 232 11.67 -4.89 8.52
C LEU A 232 12.45 -5.91 9.37
N SER A 233 13.64 -5.56 9.86
CA SER A 233 14.40 -6.42 10.76
C SER A 233 13.68 -6.67 12.08
N SER A 234 13.02 -5.64 12.64
CA SER A 234 12.22 -5.79 13.86
C SER A 234 11.02 -6.70 13.65
N ILE A 235 10.36 -6.60 12.50
CA ILE A 235 9.25 -7.50 12.13
C ILE A 235 9.71 -8.96 12.01
N VAL A 236 10.88 -9.20 11.42
CA VAL A 236 11.36 -10.56 11.13
C VAL A 236 11.96 -11.24 12.37
N TYR A 237 12.82 -10.54 13.11
CA TYR A 237 13.70 -11.16 14.11
C TYR A 237 13.38 -10.77 15.54
N GLU A 238 12.76 -9.62 15.78
CA GLU A 238 12.56 -9.13 17.15
C GLU A 238 11.51 -9.95 17.90
N ARG A 239 11.85 -10.27 19.14
CA ARG A 239 10.99 -10.99 20.08
C ARG A 239 10.68 -10.10 21.28
N ASP A 240 9.53 -10.34 21.91
CA ASP A 240 9.18 -9.74 23.18
C ASP A 240 9.91 -10.43 24.35
N ASP A 241 9.76 -9.89 25.56
CA ASP A 241 10.37 -10.45 26.78
C ASP A 241 9.86 -11.86 27.12
N ARG A 242 8.78 -12.31 26.46
CA ARG A 242 8.18 -13.64 26.61
C ARG A 242 8.71 -14.63 25.57
N GLY A 243 9.60 -14.19 24.67
CA GLY A 243 10.16 -14.98 23.59
C GLY A 243 9.23 -15.16 22.38
N CYS A 244 8.08 -14.48 22.34
CA CYS A 244 7.18 -14.45 21.20
C CYS A 244 7.64 -13.41 20.18
N TYR A 245 7.37 -13.64 18.89
CA TYR A 245 7.67 -12.64 17.85
C TYR A 245 6.82 -11.39 18.03
N LYS A 246 7.41 -10.21 17.86
CA LYS A 246 6.67 -8.93 17.91
C LYS A 246 5.60 -8.83 16.82
N GLU A 247 5.91 -9.26 15.60
CA GLU A 247 4.90 -9.43 14.56
C GLU A 247 4.22 -10.79 14.73
N PRO A 248 2.92 -10.87 15.07
CA PRO A 248 2.25 -12.15 15.27
C PRO A 248 2.07 -12.96 13.98
N SER A 249 1.83 -12.31 12.83
CA SER A 249 1.56 -13.02 11.58
C SER A 249 2.84 -13.56 10.93
N ALA A 250 2.94 -14.90 10.86
CA ALA A 250 4.03 -15.57 10.15
C ALA A 250 4.10 -15.17 8.66
N ARG A 251 2.95 -14.85 8.06
CA ARG A 251 2.84 -14.43 6.65
C ARG A 251 3.48 -13.05 6.43
N VAL A 252 3.27 -12.11 7.35
CA VAL A 252 3.91 -10.78 7.30
C VAL A 252 5.42 -10.92 7.51
N ARG A 253 5.87 -11.74 8.47
CA ARG A 253 7.31 -11.99 8.71
C ARG A 253 8.02 -12.57 7.50
N ALA A 254 7.43 -13.58 6.84
CA ALA A 254 8.01 -14.18 5.65
C ALA A 254 8.16 -13.18 4.50
N MET A 255 7.12 -12.36 4.25
CA MET A 255 7.14 -11.30 3.24
C MET A 255 8.18 -10.21 3.58
N ALA A 256 8.33 -9.89 4.87
CA ALA A 256 9.30 -8.88 5.32
C ALA A 256 10.74 -9.35 5.09
N LEU A 257 11.02 -10.64 5.32
CA LEU A 257 12.32 -11.22 5.00
C LEU A 257 12.63 -11.14 3.50
N GLU A 258 11.64 -11.36 2.63
CA GLU A 258 11.79 -11.19 1.19
C GLU A 258 12.07 -9.74 0.81
N ALA A 259 11.33 -8.79 1.40
CA ALA A 259 11.56 -7.35 1.22
C ALA A 259 12.96 -6.92 1.66
N MET A 260 13.46 -7.42 2.80
CA MET A 260 14.82 -7.15 3.26
C MET A 260 15.89 -7.62 2.27
N ARG A 261 15.73 -8.84 1.74
CA ARG A 261 16.66 -9.39 0.73
C ARG A 261 16.65 -8.59 -0.56
N ALA A 262 15.48 -8.08 -0.97
CA ALA A 262 15.37 -7.22 -2.15
C ALA A 262 16.01 -5.85 -1.93
N CYS A 263 15.88 -5.27 -0.73
CA CYS A 263 16.50 -4.00 -0.40
C CYS A 263 18.04 -4.08 -0.24
N ASN A 264 18.57 -5.24 0.16
CA ASN A 264 20.00 -5.45 0.29
C ASN A 264 20.42 -6.78 -0.38
N PRO A 265 20.75 -6.78 -1.69
CA PRO A 265 21.11 -7.99 -2.41
C PRO A 265 22.47 -8.57 -2.01
N ASN A 266 23.32 -7.76 -1.38
CA ASN A 266 24.57 -8.20 -0.77
C ASN A 266 24.50 -7.93 0.73
N PRO A 267 23.64 -8.64 1.48
CA PRO A 267 23.76 -8.60 2.91
C PRO A 267 25.18 -9.10 3.17
N ARG A 268 26.09 -8.24 3.66
CA ARG A 268 27.31 -8.76 4.25
C ARG A 268 26.80 -9.82 5.20
N PRO A 269 27.24 -11.09 5.09
CA PRO A 269 26.91 -12.06 6.11
C PRO A 269 27.28 -11.34 7.40
N ALA A 270 26.30 -11.12 8.27
CA ALA A 270 26.59 -10.68 9.61
C ALA A 270 27.49 -11.81 10.11
N GLY A 271 28.81 -11.59 9.99
CA GLY A 271 29.80 -12.51 10.53
C GLY A 271 29.34 -12.73 11.95
N PRO A 272 29.30 -14.01 12.40
CA PRO A 272 28.56 -14.44 13.58
C PRO A 272 28.67 -13.33 14.59
N GLU A 273 27.57 -12.59 14.76
CA GLU A 273 27.56 -11.39 15.60
C GLU A 273 28.18 -11.88 16.88
N GLU A 274 29.39 -11.38 17.19
CA GLU A 274 30.14 -11.81 18.35
C GLU A 274 29.19 -11.50 19.49
N VAL A 275 28.44 -12.53 19.90
CA VAL A 275 27.58 -12.47 21.06
C VAL A 275 28.59 -12.05 22.12
N PRO A 276 28.53 -10.79 22.61
CA PRO A 276 29.56 -10.29 23.50
C PRO A 276 29.63 -11.34 24.59
N ALA A 277 30.78 -12.01 24.69
CA ALA A 277 30.95 -13.17 25.55
C ALA A 277 30.35 -12.75 26.88
N GLY A 278 29.18 -13.32 27.20
CA GLY A 278 28.42 -12.86 28.35
C GLY A 278 29.38 -12.88 29.54
N PRO A 279 29.29 -11.91 30.47
CA PRO A 279 30.14 -11.91 31.64
C PRO A 279 30.14 -13.32 32.19
N VAL A 280 31.33 -13.94 32.18
CA VAL A 280 31.55 -15.27 32.72
C VAL A 280 30.88 -15.26 34.09
N MET A 281 29.79 -16.02 34.26
CA MET A 281 29.16 -16.16 35.57
C MET A 281 30.27 -16.66 36.50
N GLU A 282 30.75 -15.77 37.35
CA GLU A 282 31.67 -16.07 38.42
C GLU A 282 30.99 -17.11 39.30
N GLU A 283 31.57 -18.30 39.34
CA GLU A 283 31.13 -19.46 40.11
C GLU A 283 30.81 -19.00 41.54
N ILE A 284 29.51 -18.98 41.88
CA ILE A 284 29.09 -18.88 43.27
C ILE A 284 29.48 -20.22 43.92
N PRO A 285 30.38 -20.24 44.92
CA PRO A 285 30.77 -21.48 45.56
C PRO A 285 29.55 -22.14 46.22
N ALA A 286 29.38 -23.43 45.92
CA ALA A 286 28.32 -24.27 46.46
C ALA A 286 28.34 -24.24 48.00
N GLY A 287 27.33 -23.62 48.59
CA GLY A 287 27.05 -23.71 50.02
C GLY A 287 26.45 -25.06 50.39
N PRO A 288 26.69 -25.58 51.61
CA PRO A 288 26.23 -26.91 52.04
C PRO A 288 24.70 -27.00 52.14
N LEU A 289 24.17 -28.13 51.66
CA LEU A 289 22.78 -28.55 51.85
C LEU A 289 22.58 -28.99 53.30
N ASP A 290 21.71 -28.29 54.04
CA ASP A 290 21.14 -28.78 55.29
C ASP A 290 19.71 -29.27 55.07
N GLU A 291 19.52 -30.57 55.28
CA GLU A 291 18.24 -31.27 55.35
C GLU A 291 17.60 -31.10 56.75
N LYS A 292 16.31 -30.74 56.81
CA LYS A 292 15.39 -31.14 57.90
C LYS A 292 13.93 -30.87 57.50
N GLU A 293 13.13 -31.90 57.22
CA GLU A 293 12.15 -32.52 58.14
C GLU A 293 11.19 -31.46 58.76
N THR A 294 9.89 -31.41 58.49
CA THR A 294 8.87 -32.39 58.90
C THR A 294 7.49 -31.93 58.41
N ALA A 295 6.61 -32.89 58.10
CA ALA A 295 5.17 -32.69 57.88
C ALA A 295 4.43 -32.29 59.19
N PRO A 296 3.16 -31.86 59.12
CA PRO A 296 2.15 -32.81 59.57
C PRO A 296 0.84 -32.85 58.76
N ASP A 297 0.27 -34.04 58.87
CA ASP A 297 -1.01 -34.56 58.38
C ASP A 297 -2.18 -34.18 59.33
N THR A 298 -3.41 -34.47 58.89
CA THR A 298 -4.77 -34.31 59.48
C THR A 298 -5.48 -32.99 59.19
N ARG A 299 -6.71 -32.96 58.67
CA ARG A 299 -7.88 -33.71 59.17
C ARG A 299 -9.00 -33.85 58.11
N LYS A 300 -9.62 -35.03 58.12
CA LYS A 300 -10.90 -35.40 57.51
C LYS A 300 -12.00 -34.37 57.77
N GLU A 301 -12.81 -34.06 56.75
CA GLU A 301 -14.23 -33.78 56.96
C GLU A 301 -15.09 -34.35 55.82
N THR A 302 -16.20 -34.91 56.26
CA THR A 302 -17.05 -35.93 55.63
C THR A 302 -18.15 -35.27 54.79
N ALA A 303 -18.67 -36.01 53.81
CA ALA A 303 -19.79 -35.67 52.94
C ALA A 303 -21.10 -35.31 53.70
N PRO A 304 -22.15 -34.83 53.00
CA PRO A 304 -23.06 -35.83 52.42
C PRO A 304 -23.57 -35.56 51.01
N ASP A 305 -23.80 -36.68 50.34
CA ASP A 305 -24.70 -36.95 49.23
C ASP A 305 -26.09 -36.30 49.38
N ALA A 306 -26.64 -35.85 48.24
CA ALA A 306 -28.03 -36.02 47.79
C ALA A 306 -28.58 -34.76 47.08
N LEU A 307 -28.59 -34.78 45.74
CA LEU A 307 -29.81 -34.56 44.95
C LEU A 307 -29.58 -34.91 43.49
N ARG A 308 -29.93 -36.17 43.23
CA ARG A 308 -30.29 -36.79 41.97
C ARG A 308 -31.36 -35.98 41.23
N SER A 309 -31.11 -35.65 39.96
CA SER A 309 -32.17 -35.48 38.96
C SER A 309 -31.70 -35.96 37.58
N PRO A 310 -32.47 -36.81 36.88
CA PRO A 310 -32.09 -37.34 35.58
C PRO A 310 -32.69 -36.46 34.47
N ARG A 311 -31.87 -35.98 33.54
CA ARG A 311 -32.37 -35.58 32.23
C ARG A 311 -31.50 -36.18 31.14
N LYS A 312 -31.98 -37.33 30.63
CA LYS A 312 -31.66 -37.79 29.28
C LYS A 312 -32.16 -36.72 28.32
N GLU A 313 -31.24 -36.04 27.65
CA GLU A 313 -31.55 -35.32 26.42
C GLU A 313 -30.57 -35.83 25.37
N SER A 314 -31.13 -36.67 24.50
CA SER A 314 -30.51 -37.28 23.34
C SER A 314 -29.97 -36.21 22.41
N LEU A 315 -28.64 -36.15 22.29
CA LEU A 315 -27.97 -35.44 21.20
C LEU A 315 -28.23 -36.19 19.88
N PRO A 316 -28.64 -35.50 18.80
CA PRO A 316 -28.73 -36.11 17.47
C PRO A 316 -27.34 -36.44 16.92
N PRO A 317 -27.23 -37.43 16.01
CA PRO A 317 -25.97 -37.90 15.46
C PRO A 317 -25.29 -36.79 14.65
N LYS A 318 -23.98 -36.62 14.87
CA LYS A 318 -23.11 -35.78 14.04
C LYS A 318 -23.11 -36.34 12.61
N GLU A 319 -23.65 -35.58 11.68
CA GLU A 319 -23.40 -35.77 10.25
C GLU A 319 -21.91 -35.50 9.94
N PRO A 320 -21.28 -36.29 9.05
CA PRO A 320 -19.91 -36.04 8.64
C PRO A 320 -19.83 -34.76 7.81
N LEU A 321 -19.00 -33.82 8.28
CA LEU A 321 -18.61 -32.60 7.59
C LEU A 321 -18.04 -32.93 6.21
N SER A 322 -18.75 -32.52 5.15
CA SER A 322 -18.29 -32.52 3.77
C SER A 322 -17.19 -31.48 3.57
N THR A 323 -16.00 -31.92 3.16
CA THR A 323 -14.80 -31.10 2.92
C THR A 323 -14.75 -30.53 1.50
N SER A 324 -15.83 -29.96 0.98
CA SER A 324 -15.88 -29.52 -0.44
C SER A 324 -16.35 -28.08 -0.71
N GLU A 325 -16.16 -27.13 0.22
CA GLU A 325 -16.55 -25.71 -0.02
C GLU A 325 -15.47 -24.69 0.40
N THR A 326 -14.25 -24.82 -0.13
CA THR A 326 -13.24 -23.74 -0.10
C THR A 326 -12.83 -23.22 -1.48
N SER A 327 -13.46 -23.66 -2.57
CA SER A 327 -13.11 -23.24 -3.94
C SER A 327 -14.09 -22.24 -4.59
N ARG A 328 -15.02 -21.62 -3.84
CA ARG A 328 -16.11 -20.81 -4.42
C ARG A 328 -15.94 -19.28 -4.39
N TRP A 329 -14.89 -18.75 -3.77
CA TRP A 329 -14.68 -17.29 -3.70
C TRP A 329 -13.61 -16.74 -4.67
N GLU A 330 -12.95 -17.60 -5.45
CA GLU A 330 -11.93 -17.18 -6.43
C GLU A 330 -12.45 -16.99 -7.87
N SER A 331 -13.74 -17.22 -8.15
CA SER A 331 -14.26 -17.19 -9.54
C SER A 331 -15.14 -15.97 -9.90
N VAL A 332 -15.16 -14.89 -9.10
CA VAL A 332 -16.01 -13.70 -9.39
C VAL A 332 -15.21 -12.48 -9.89
N LEU A 333 -13.89 -12.58 -10.10
CA LEU A 333 -13.07 -11.44 -10.59
C LEU A 333 -12.43 -11.61 -11.97
N GLU A 334 -12.67 -12.72 -12.69
CA GLU A 334 -12.12 -12.90 -14.04
C GLU A 334 -13.17 -13.41 -15.04
N THR A 335 -14.13 -12.56 -15.43
CA THR A 335 -14.75 -12.64 -16.77
C THR A 335 -15.39 -11.30 -17.17
N THR A 336 -14.60 -10.40 -17.76
CA THR A 336 -15.12 -9.41 -18.72
C THR A 336 -14.20 -9.33 -19.93
N SER A 337 -14.22 -10.42 -20.71
CA SER A 337 -13.68 -10.45 -22.07
C SER A 337 -14.59 -9.63 -22.98
N ALA A 338 -13.99 -8.65 -23.64
CA ALA A 338 -14.35 -8.07 -24.93
C ALA A 338 -15.74 -8.38 -25.52
N THR A 339 -16.66 -7.42 -25.42
CA THR A 339 -17.69 -7.20 -26.45
C THR A 339 -17.36 -5.91 -27.19
N THR A 340 -16.76 -6.06 -28.37
CA THR A 340 -16.59 -4.99 -29.34
C THR A 340 -17.96 -4.69 -29.96
N VAL A 341 -18.65 -3.67 -29.46
CA VAL A 341 -19.79 -3.05 -30.16
C VAL A 341 -19.26 -1.81 -30.89
N SER A 342 -19.08 -1.95 -32.19
CA SER A 342 -18.85 -0.83 -33.10
C SER A 342 -20.16 -0.04 -33.24
N THR A 343 -20.15 1.22 -32.80
CA THR A 343 -21.14 2.21 -33.23
C THR A 343 -20.38 3.50 -33.59
N PRO A 344 -20.65 4.12 -34.76
CA PRO A 344 -19.92 5.29 -35.22
C PRO A 344 -20.55 6.54 -34.63
N LEU A 345 -19.77 7.34 -33.90
CA LEU A 345 -20.18 8.68 -33.47
C LEU A 345 -19.23 9.70 -34.07
N GLY A 346 -19.84 10.63 -34.78
CA GLY A 346 -19.19 11.62 -35.63
C GLY A 346 -18.39 12.67 -34.87
N ASN A 347 -17.46 13.25 -35.61
CA ASN A 347 -16.60 14.36 -35.24
C ASN A 347 -17.42 15.62 -34.90
N PRO A 348 -17.21 16.25 -33.73
CA PRO A 348 -17.42 17.69 -33.60
C PRO A 348 -16.13 18.43 -33.97
N SER A 349 -16.30 19.41 -34.85
CA SER A 349 -15.32 20.35 -35.38
C SER A 349 -14.34 20.90 -34.34
N ALA A 350 -13.06 20.94 -34.73
CA ALA A 350 -12.00 21.63 -34.03
C ALA A 350 -12.22 23.15 -34.07
N SER A 351 -12.38 23.74 -32.88
CA SER A 351 -12.30 25.18 -32.65
C SER A 351 -10.85 25.63 -32.77
N SER A 352 -10.54 26.34 -33.86
CA SER A 352 -9.29 27.06 -34.06
C SER A 352 -9.28 28.32 -33.21
N ILE A 353 -8.66 28.27 -32.02
CA ILE A 353 -8.28 29.46 -31.26
C ILE A 353 -6.78 29.70 -31.46
N ARG A 354 -6.46 30.76 -32.21
CA ARG A 354 -5.11 31.29 -32.38
C ARG A 354 -4.71 32.07 -31.12
N ASN A 355 -3.62 31.68 -30.48
CA ASN A 355 -2.92 32.54 -29.52
C ASN A 355 -1.93 33.45 -30.29
N PRO A 356 -1.97 34.78 -30.14
CA PRO A 356 -0.96 35.66 -30.69
C PRO A 356 0.18 35.94 -29.68
N LEU A 357 1.36 36.15 -30.26
CA LEU A 357 2.47 36.99 -29.79
C LEU A 357 3.12 36.67 -28.44
N ARG A 358 4.33 36.12 -28.53
CA ARG A 358 5.35 36.18 -27.48
C ARG A 358 6.55 36.92 -28.07
N ASP A 359 6.73 38.18 -27.69
CA ASP A 359 7.95 38.95 -27.94
C ASP A 359 9.00 38.66 -26.86
N PRO A 360 10.30 38.61 -27.20
CA PRO A 360 11.40 38.51 -26.25
C PRO A 360 12.13 39.87 -26.12
N SER A 361 12.36 40.35 -24.90
CA SER A 361 13.57 41.12 -24.50
C SER A 361 13.38 41.75 -23.11
N ALA A 362 14.22 41.37 -22.15
CA ALA A 362 14.72 42.27 -21.12
C ALA A 362 15.90 41.61 -20.38
N THR A 363 17.10 41.90 -20.86
CA THR A 363 18.37 41.74 -20.15
C THR A 363 18.44 42.79 -19.05
N VAL A 364 18.51 42.38 -17.78
CA VAL A 364 18.89 43.28 -16.67
C VAL A 364 20.22 42.80 -16.09
N ARG A 365 21.27 43.58 -16.35
CA ARG A 365 22.57 43.52 -15.66
C ARG A 365 22.40 44.22 -14.30
N GLY A 366 22.65 43.50 -13.21
CA GLY A 366 22.80 44.08 -11.88
C GLY A 366 24.23 44.59 -11.67
N GLN A 367 24.34 45.88 -11.34
CA GLN A 367 25.57 46.57 -10.94
C GLN A 367 25.82 46.38 -9.44
N LEU A 368 27.09 46.17 -9.12
CA LEU A 368 27.69 46.30 -7.79
C LEU A 368 27.48 47.70 -7.21
N ARG A 369 27.10 47.78 -5.93
CA ARG A 369 27.66 48.71 -4.94
C ARG A 369 27.60 48.10 -3.55
#